data_AF-A0A6G0Z101-F1
#
_entry.id   AF-A0A6G0Z101-F1
#
_cell.length_a   1.000
_cell.length_b   1.000
_cell.length_c   1.000
_cell.angle_alpha   90.00
_cell.angle_beta   90.00
_cell.angle_gamma   90.00
#
_symmetry.space_group_name_H-M   'P 1'
#
loop_
_entity.id
_entity.type
_entity.pdbx_description
1 polymer ?
#
loop_
_entity_poly.entity_id
_entity_poly.type
_entity_poly.pdbx_seq_one_letter_code
_entity_poly.pdbx_strand_id
1 'polypeptide(L)'
;MDYLKSSHLFQPNCTQKKETDSFIYKSNFFDLKNSLPPHQEIYIDASKNTEGTAIAIIQPNSQTAFQIPSYNSIYTAEYLALLKATELAASSDIQSSTIYTDSLSALTNLANPQKNNPIGNLILNIIFLSKKDIRFLWVPGHNNIPGNEYADEIAKRATKEQTYFWNITTHLDTKLLINTNLDQTCLQEWRSVRNNKLREIKSSTLPWLPDTSLPRRHQIVLNRL
;
A
#
# COMPACT_ATOMS: atom_id res chain seq x y z
N MET A 1 -19.83 -15.14 8.45
CA MET A 1 -19.17 -14.57 9.64
C MET A 1 -18.54 -13.26 9.18
N ASP A 2 -19.15 -12.13 9.55
CA ASP A 2 -18.63 -10.80 9.22
C ASP A 2 -17.50 -10.48 10.22
N TYR A 3 -16.27 -10.80 9.83
CA TYR A 3 -15.08 -10.71 10.70
C TYR A 3 -14.68 -9.26 11.04
N LEU A 4 -15.18 -8.28 10.28
CA LEU A 4 -15.13 -6.86 10.62
C LEU A 4 -16.56 -6.36 10.65
N LYS A 5 -17.13 -6.19 11.84
CA LYS A 5 -18.31 -5.32 11.97
C LYS A 5 -17.91 -3.94 11.44
N SER A 6 -18.84 -3.24 10.80
CA SER A 6 -18.67 -1.83 10.41
C SER A 6 -18.16 -0.92 11.56
N SER A 7 -18.25 -1.37 12.81
CA SER A 7 -17.72 -0.71 14.00
C SER A 7 -16.19 -0.70 14.15
N HIS A 8 -15.43 -1.44 13.33
CA HIS A 8 -13.96 -1.45 13.41
C HIS A 8 -13.29 -0.72 12.25
N LEU A 9 -14.07 -0.26 11.27
CA LEU A 9 -13.60 0.51 10.13
C LEU A 9 -14.41 1.78 10.04
N PHE A 10 -13.79 2.91 10.35
CA PHE A 10 -14.45 4.21 10.27
C PHE A 10 -13.90 5.02 9.11
N GLN A 11 -14.82 5.55 8.30
CA GLN A 11 -14.55 6.52 7.25
C GLN A 11 -15.50 7.71 7.46
N PRO A 12 -15.02 8.96 7.29
CA PRO A 12 -15.91 10.10 7.31
C PRO A 12 -16.92 10.01 6.15
N ASN A 13 -18.20 10.24 6.45
CA ASN A 13 -19.28 10.28 5.46
C ASN A 13 -19.14 11.52 4.56
N CYS A 14 -18.35 11.46 3.48
CA CYS A 14 -18.32 12.49 2.45
C CYS A 14 -18.11 11.91 1.05
N THR A 15 -18.89 12.41 0.09
CA THR A 15 -18.79 12.11 -1.34
C THR A 15 -17.50 12.70 -1.91
N GLN A 16 -16.70 11.85 -2.55
CA GLN A 16 -15.51 12.12 -3.39
C GLN A 16 -14.51 13.18 -2.88
N LYS A 17 -13.27 12.75 -2.61
CA LYS A 17 -12.10 13.55 -2.17
C LYS A 17 -11.82 14.85 -2.98
N LYS A 18 -12.37 14.99 -4.19
CA LYS A 18 -12.19 16.17 -5.06
C LYS A 18 -13.17 17.33 -4.80
N GLU A 19 -14.27 17.10 -4.09
CA GLU A 19 -15.37 18.09 -3.98
C GLU A 19 -15.56 18.65 -2.57
N THR A 20 -14.99 18.01 -1.55
CA THR A 20 -15.18 18.39 -0.15
C THR A 20 -13.95 19.15 0.38
N ASP A 21 -14.18 20.29 1.03
CA ASP A 21 -13.13 21.17 1.58
C ASP A 21 -12.26 20.45 2.63
N SER A 22 -10.95 20.71 2.62
CA SER A 22 -9.96 20.19 3.58
C SER A 22 -10.36 20.46 5.04
N PHE A 23 -10.96 21.61 5.30
CA PHE A 23 -11.48 22.00 6.60
C PHE A 23 -12.60 21.06 7.08
N ILE A 24 -13.50 20.67 6.19
CA ILE A 24 -14.63 19.77 6.50
C ILE A 24 -14.11 18.37 6.84
N TYR A 25 -13.14 17.86 6.08
CA TYR A 25 -12.50 16.57 6.39
C TYR A 25 -11.82 16.58 7.76
N LYS A 26 -11.10 17.66 8.06
CA LYS A 26 -10.40 17.82 9.33
C LYS A 26 -11.37 17.88 10.50
N SER A 27 -12.46 18.63 10.37
CA SER A 27 -13.53 18.69 11.39
C SER A 27 -14.16 17.32 11.62
N ASN A 28 -14.64 16.67 10.56
CA ASN A 28 -15.28 15.35 10.65
C ASN A 28 -14.34 14.29 11.26
N PHE A 29 -13.04 14.35 10.92
CA PHE A 29 -12.04 13.48 11.52
C PHE A 29 -11.92 13.72 13.03
N PHE A 30 -11.82 14.98 13.48
CA PHE A 30 -11.73 15.28 14.91
C PHE A 30 -13.01 14.91 15.67
N ASP A 31 -14.18 15.15 15.08
CA ASP A 31 -15.47 14.76 15.67
C ASP A 31 -15.54 13.23 15.86
N LEU A 32 -15.19 12.49 14.81
CA LEU A 32 -15.13 11.03 14.85
C LEU A 32 -14.09 10.55 15.87
N LYS A 33 -12.90 11.14 15.86
CA LYS A 33 -11.82 10.82 16.81
C LYS A 33 -12.25 11.06 18.26
N ASN A 34 -12.91 12.17 18.54
CA ASN A 34 -13.39 12.55 19.87
C ASN A 34 -14.59 11.69 20.32
N SER A 35 -15.35 11.11 19.38
CA SER A 35 -16.45 10.20 19.69
C SER A 35 -15.98 8.80 20.13
N LEU A 36 -14.73 8.44 19.85
CA LEU A 36 -14.18 7.14 20.22
C LEU A 36 -13.89 7.09 21.73
N PRO A 37 -14.16 5.95 22.40
CA PRO A 37 -13.74 5.76 23.79
C PRO A 37 -12.21 5.80 23.91
N PRO A 38 -11.66 6.03 25.13
CA PRO A 38 -10.23 6.11 25.37
C PRO A 38 -9.46 4.94 24.76
N HIS A 39 -8.40 5.24 24.02
CA HIS A 39 -7.65 4.27 23.24
C HIS A 39 -6.23 4.76 22.96
N GLN A 40 -5.36 3.82 22.58
CA GLN A 40 -4.05 4.16 22.05
C GLN A 40 -4.17 4.58 20.58
N GLU A 41 -3.61 5.74 20.25
CA GLU A 41 -3.50 6.19 18.87
C GLU A 41 -2.22 5.64 18.25
N ILE A 42 -2.35 5.03 17.07
CA ILE A 42 -1.22 4.53 16.29
C ILE A 42 -1.34 5.11 14.88
N TYR A 43 -0.43 5.97 14.47
CA TYR A 43 -0.38 6.50 13.11
C TYR A 43 0.59 5.68 12.28
N ILE A 44 0.19 5.32 11.07
CA ILE A 44 1.04 4.63 10.13
C ILE A 44 1.11 5.36 8.81
N ASP A 45 2.23 5.20 8.14
CA ASP A 45 2.38 5.61 6.75
C ASP A 45 3.42 4.74 6.05
N ALA A 46 3.41 4.74 4.72
CA ALA A 46 4.41 4.11 3.90
C ALA A 46 4.95 5.06 2.82
N SER A 47 6.23 4.92 2.51
CA SER A 47 6.88 5.75 1.49
C SER A 47 7.61 4.89 0.49
N LYS A 48 7.44 5.23 -0.79
CA LYS A 48 8.20 4.65 -1.90
C LYS A 48 8.77 5.76 -2.76
N ASN A 49 10.08 5.74 -2.95
CA ASN A 49 10.79 6.67 -3.83
C ASN A 49 11.95 5.95 -4.55
N THR A 50 12.83 6.71 -5.19
CA THR A 50 13.97 6.18 -5.94
C THR A 50 15.04 5.54 -5.06
N GLU A 51 15.08 5.88 -3.77
CA GLU A 51 16.09 5.39 -2.83
C GLU A 51 15.64 4.09 -2.15
N GLY A 52 14.33 3.93 -1.92
CA GLY A 52 13.82 2.70 -1.32
C GLY A 52 12.32 2.68 -1.07
N THR A 53 11.90 1.71 -0.28
CA THR A 53 10.53 1.60 0.21
C THR A 53 10.57 1.30 1.70
N ALA A 54 9.78 2.02 2.49
CA ALA A 54 9.77 1.90 3.93
C ALA A 54 8.37 2.14 4.50
N ILE A 55 8.16 1.67 5.73
CA ILE A 55 6.95 1.88 6.51
C ILE A 55 7.32 2.54 7.84
N ALA A 56 6.40 3.32 8.39
CA ALA A 56 6.53 3.94 9.71
C ALA A 56 5.30 3.64 10.57
N ILE A 57 5.53 3.44 11.86
CA ILE A 57 4.50 3.28 12.88
C ILE A 57 4.85 4.20 14.05
N ILE A 58 3.95 5.12 14.35
CA ILE A 58 4.06 6.13 15.39
C ILE A 58 3.05 5.80 16.48
N GLN A 59 3.53 5.54 17.68
CA GLN A 59 2.75 5.38 18.90
C GLN A 59 3.06 6.56 19.84
N PRO A 60 2.30 6.78 20.93
CA PRO A 60 2.46 7.98 21.75
C PRO A 60 3.87 8.18 22.33
N ASN A 61 4.58 7.09 22.62
CA ASN A 61 5.90 7.11 23.27
C ASN A 61 6.99 6.44 22.43
N SER A 62 6.70 6.04 21.19
CA SER A 62 7.65 5.31 20.36
C SER A 62 7.40 5.58 18.87
N GLN A 63 8.49 5.62 18.12
CA GLN A 63 8.48 5.58 16.67
C GLN A 63 9.25 4.34 16.21
N THR A 64 8.70 3.63 15.25
CA THR A 64 9.36 2.50 14.61
C THR A 64 9.25 2.64 13.11
N ALA A 65 10.33 2.29 12.41
CA ALA A 65 10.36 2.30 10.96
C ALA A 65 11.09 1.07 10.45
N PHE A 66 10.64 0.56 9.32
CA PHE A 66 11.23 -0.59 8.67
C PHE A 66 11.45 -0.30 7.20
N GLN A 67 12.64 -0.60 6.71
CA GLN A 67 12.86 -0.75 5.28
C GLN A 67 12.26 -2.07 4.82
N ILE A 68 11.59 -2.05 3.67
CA ILE A 68 11.09 -3.25 3.00
C ILE A 68 11.73 -3.34 1.62
N PRO A 69 11.67 -4.50 0.93
CA PRO A 69 12.24 -4.62 -0.40
C PRO A 69 11.71 -3.52 -1.36
N SER A 70 12.62 -2.80 -2.02
CA SER A 70 12.31 -1.62 -2.85
C SER A 70 11.41 -1.92 -4.06
N TYR A 71 11.33 -3.19 -4.46
CA TYR A 71 10.43 -3.64 -5.52
C TYR A 71 8.97 -3.77 -5.06
N ASN A 72 8.67 -3.76 -3.76
CA ASN A 72 7.29 -3.76 -3.27
C ASN A 72 6.55 -2.51 -3.74
N SER A 73 5.31 -2.66 -4.20
CA SER A 73 4.45 -1.52 -4.53
C SER A 73 4.12 -0.68 -3.29
N ILE A 74 3.77 0.60 -3.50
CA ILE A 74 3.28 1.47 -2.42
C ILE A 74 2.06 0.85 -1.73
N TYR A 75 1.16 0.24 -2.51
CA TYR A 75 -0.01 -0.46 -1.98
C TYR A 75 0.36 -1.57 -1.00
N THR A 76 1.36 -2.40 -1.34
CA THR A 76 1.87 -3.43 -0.43
C THR A 76 2.52 -2.82 0.80
N ALA A 77 3.27 -1.73 0.65
CA ALA A 77 3.91 -1.05 1.78
C ALA A 77 2.87 -0.55 2.80
N GLU A 78 1.81 0.12 2.35
CA GLU A 78 0.67 0.54 3.19
C GLU A 78 0.04 -0.64 3.94
N TYR A 79 -0.14 -1.76 3.23
CA TYR A 79 -0.79 -2.94 3.79
C TYR A 79 0.12 -3.67 4.81
N LEU A 80 1.43 -3.64 4.59
CA LEU A 80 2.42 -4.12 5.54
C LEU A 80 2.52 -3.21 6.77
N ALA A 81 2.36 -1.89 6.61
CA ALA A 81 2.28 -0.95 7.73
C ALA A 81 1.06 -1.25 8.62
N LEU A 82 -0.11 -1.53 8.02
CA LEU A 82 -1.29 -2.01 8.75
C LEU A 82 -1.02 -3.32 9.50
N LEU A 83 -0.40 -4.31 8.85
CA LEU A 83 -0.06 -5.58 9.48
C LEU A 83 0.83 -5.36 10.70
N LYS A 84 1.91 -4.59 10.53
CA LYS A 84 2.87 -4.35 11.60
C LYS A 84 2.26 -3.58 12.78
N ALA A 85 1.45 -2.55 12.51
CA ALA A 85 0.74 -1.84 13.56
C ALA A 85 -0.28 -2.73 14.29
N THR A 86 -0.95 -3.63 13.57
CA THR A 86 -1.89 -4.59 14.17
C THR A 86 -1.15 -5.57 15.08
N GLU A 87 0.01 -6.08 14.67
CA GLU A 87 0.87 -6.92 15.52
C GLU A 87 1.27 -6.17 16.81
N LEU A 88 1.73 -4.92 16.69
CA LEU A 88 2.14 -4.11 17.84
C LEU A 88 0.97 -3.79 18.78
N ALA A 89 -0.21 -3.49 18.24
CA ALA A 89 -1.43 -3.28 19.03
C ALA A 89 -1.87 -4.56 19.74
N ALA A 90 -1.79 -5.71 19.04
CA ALA A 90 -2.13 -7.00 19.61
C ALA A 90 -1.16 -7.42 20.73
N SER A 91 0.13 -7.07 20.64
CA SER A 91 1.14 -7.41 21.66
C SER A 91 1.28 -6.42 22.80
N SER A 92 0.66 -5.24 22.74
CA SER A 92 0.76 -4.23 23.81
C SER A 92 0.04 -4.66 25.11
N ASP A 93 0.13 -3.91 26.20
CA ASP A 93 -0.75 -4.13 27.36
C ASP A 93 -2.09 -3.36 27.25
N ILE A 94 -2.30 -2.67 26.13
CA ILE A 94 -3.43 -1.76 25.94
C ILE A 94 -4.59 -2.50 25.26
N GLN A 95 -5.78 -2.38 25.85
CA GLN A 95 -6.97 -3.12 25.44
C GLN A 95 -7.66 -2.55 24.19
N SER A 96 -7.58 -1.23 23.97
CA SER A 96 -8.20 -0.54 22.83
C SER A 96 -7.17 0.32 22.10
N SER A 97 -7.07 0.13 20.79
CA SER A 97 -6.16 0.88 19.91
C SER A 97 -6.87 1.28 18.63
N THR A 98 -6.58 2.48 18.13
CA THR A 98 -7.01 2.92 16.80
C THR A 98 -5.77 3.13 15.93
N ILE A 99 -5.75 2.44 14.80
CA ILE A 99 -4.73 2.58 13.77
C ILE A 99 -5.24 3.56 12.70
N TYR A 100 -4.51 4.65 12.53
CA TYR A 100 -4.79 5.73 11.59
C TYR A 100 -3.93 5.59 10.34
N THR A 101 -4.54 5.58 9.17
CA THR A 101 -3.86 5.49 7.86
C THR A 101 -4.57 6.37 6.84
N ASP A 102 -3.82 6.98 5.94
CA ASP A 102 -4.40 7.73 4.82
C ASP A 102 -4.65 6.87 3.57
N SER A 103 -4.27 5.59 3.61
CA SER A 103 -4.50 4.63 2.54
C SER A 103 -5.92 4.07 2.59
N LEU A 104 -6.85 4.81 1.97
CA LEU A 104 -8.22 4.34 1.77
C LEU A 104 -8.27 2.99 1.03
N SER A 105 -7.33 2.78 0.11
CA SER A 105 -7.21 1.54 -0.66
C SER A 105 -6.89 0.32 0.23
N ALA A 106 -6.07 0.52 1.26
CA ALA A 106 -5.72 -0.51 2.22
C ALA A 106 -6.94 -0.86 3.09
N LEU A 107 -7.61 0.14 3.66
CA LEU A 107 -8.79 -0.06 4.49
C LEU A 107 -9.96 -0.70 3.73
N THR A 108 -10.23 -0.25 2.51
CA THR A 108 -11.29 -0.82 1.66
C THR A 108 -11.01 -2.27 1.26
N ASN A 109 -9.75 -2.64 1.06
CA ASN A 109 -9.39 -4.04 0.80
C ASN A 109 -9.55 -4.90 2.06
N LEU A 110 -9.10 -4.40 3.22
CA LEU A 110 -9.27 -5.07 4.50
C LEU A 110 -10.75 -5.29 4.85
N ALA A 111 -11.60 -4.32 4.50
CA ALA A 111 -13.06 -4.39 4.66
C ALA A 111 -13.74 -5.44 3.77
N ASN A 112 -13.04 -5.99 2.77
CA ASN A 112 -13.60 -6.94 1.80
C ASN A 112 -12.85 -8.29 1.85
N PRO A 113 -13.20 -9.18 2.79
CA PRO A 113 -12.53 -10.47 2.99
C PRO A 113 -12.58 -11.41 1.78
N GLN A 114 -13.52 -11.20 0.84
CA GLN A 114 -13.68 -12.07 -0.32
C GLN A 114 -12.54 -11.97 -1.34
N LYS A 115 -11.68 -10.97 -1.23
CA LYS A 115 -10.54 -10.78 -2.15
C LYS A 115 -9.35 -11.72 -1.90
N ASN A 116 -9.43 -12.66 -0.96
CA ASN A 116 -8.37 -13.62 -0.63
C ASN A 116 -6.97 -12.98 -0.52
N ASN A 117 -6.89 -11.84 0.16
CA ASN A 117 -5.62 -11.17 0.42
C ASN A 117 -4.93 -11.84 1.63
N PRO A 118 -3.76 -12.51 1.47
CA PRO A 118 -3.11 -13.23 2.56
C PRO A 118 -2.77 -12.33 3.75
N ILE A 119 -2.29 -11.11 3.49
CA ILE A 119 -1.96 -10.14 4.55
C ILE A 119 -3.24 -9.68 5.27
N GLY A 120 -4.33 -9.48 4.54
CA GLY A 120 -5.61 -9.08 5.11
C GLY A 120 -6.15 -10.16 6.05
N ASN A 121 -6.07 -11.42 5.63
CA ASN A 121 -6.44 -12.56 6.47
C ASN A 121 -5.55 -12.67 7.72
N LEU A 122 -4.25 -12.38 7.61
CA LEU A 122 -3.36 -12.33 8.77
C LEU A 122 -3.77 -11.24 9.75
N ILE A 123 -4.06 -10.02 9.28
CA ILE A 123 -4.55 -8.91 10.11
C ILE A 123 -5.82 -9.34 10.85
N LEU A 124 -6.81 -9.90 10.14
CA LEU A 124 -8.07 -10.37 10.73
C LEU A 124 -7.85 -11.45 11.79
N ASN A 125 -6.96 -12.40 11.51
CA ASN A 125 -6.62 -13.47 12.45
C ASN A 125 -5.94 -12.91 13.72
N ILE A 126 -5.03 -11.95 13.57
CA ILE A 126 -4.36 -11.29 14.70
C ILE A 126 -5.40 -10.59 15.59
N ILE A 127 -6.32 -9.82 14.98
CA ILE A 127 -7.39 -9.14 15.71
C ILE A 127 -8.23 -10.16 16.49
N PHE A 128 -8.68 -11.22 15.81
CA PHE A 128 -9.51 -12.26 16.40
C PHE A 128 -8.82 -12.96 17.58
N LEU A 129 -7.54 -13.33 17.43
CA LEU A 129 -6.78 -14.03 18.45
C LEU A 129 -6.39 -13.13 19.63
N SER A 130 -6.15 -11.84 19.38
CA SER A 130 -5.75 -10.88 20.42
C SER A 130 -6.85 -10.62 21.46
N LYS A 131 -8.13 -10.79 21.08
CA LYS A 131 -9.31 -10.43 21.89
C LYS A 131 -9.29 -8.96 22.36
N LYS A 132 -8.64 -8.09 21.61
CA LYS A 132 -8.56 -6.64 21.85
C LYS A 132 -9.46 -5.86 20.92
N ASP A 133 -9.77 -4.63 21.32
CA ASP A 133 -10.47 -3.67 20.48
C ASP A 133 -9.47 -2.93 19.59
N ILE A 134 -9.18 -3.50 18.42
CA ILE A 134 -8.34 -2.86 17.41
C ILE A 134 -9.25 -2.29 16.33
N ARG A 135 -9.17 -0.98 16.12
CA ARG A 135 -9.97 -0.23 15.14
C ARG A 135 -9.07 0.39 14.11
N PHE A 136 -9.62 0.60 12.93
CA PHE A 136 -8.95 1.27 11.82
C PHE A 136 -9.75 2.50 11.42
N LEU A 137 -9.04 3.62 11.28
CA LEU A 137 -9.66 4.89 10.94
C LEU A 137 -8.89 5.55 9.80
N TRP A 138 -9.64 5.95 8.77
CA TRP A 138 -9.04 6.66 7.65
C TRP A 138 -8.77 8.12 8.02
N VAL A 139 -7.56 8.61 7.72
CA VAL A 139 -7.20 10.02 7.87
C VAL A 139 -6.92 10.66 6.52
N PRO A 140 -7.30 11.94 6.33
CA PRO A 140 -7.00 12.61 5.08
C PRO A 140 -5.51 12.98 5.03
N GLY A 141 -4.76 12.35 4.12
CA GLY A 141 -3.33 12.65 3.91
C GLY A 141 -3.09 14.12 3.52
N HIS A 142 -2.00 14.72 4.04
CA HIS A 142 -1.59 16.12 3.82
C HIS A 142 -2.60 17.20 4.29
N ASN A 143 -3.27 16.99 5.43
CA ASN A 143 -4.25 17.94 5.99
C ASN A 143 -3.83 18.54 7.35
N ASN A 144 -2.52 18.66 7.64
CA ASN A 144 -2.04 19.23 8.91
C ASN A 144 -2.55 18.45 10.14
N ILE A 145 -2.57 17.11 10.03
CA ILE A 145 -2.83 16.20 11.17
C ILE A 145 -1.47 15.75 11.68
N PRO A 146 -1.03 16.21 12.87
CA PRO A 146 0.36 16.04 13.31
C PRO A 146 0.84 14.58 13.33
N GLY A 147 0.01 13.65 13.78
CA GLY A 147 0.39 12.22 13.82
C GLY A 147 0.59 11.60 12.43
N ASN A 148 -0.22 11.99 11.44
CA ASN A 148 -0.08 11.50 10.08
C ASN A 148 1.13 12.11 9.38
N GLU A 149 1.34 13.41 9.54
CA GLU A 149 2.48 14.10 8.93
C GLU A 149 3.80 13.61 9.50
N TYR A 150 3.82 13.30 10.81
CA TYR A 150 4.98 12.70 11.42
C TYR A 150 5.23 11.28 10.90
N ALA A 151 4.20 10.45 10.73
CA ALA A 151 4.35 9.13 10.13
C ALA A 151 4.92 9.20 8.69
N ASP A 152 4.42 10.13 7.86
CA ASP A 152 4.92 10.41 6.51
C ASP A 152 6.40 10.81 6.51
N GLU A 153 6.78 11.72 7.41
CA GLU A 153 8.16 12.16 7.56
C GLU A 153 9.09 10.99 7.95
N ILE A 154 8.69 10.17 8.93
CA ILE A 154 9.47 9.01 9.37
C ILE A 154 9.58 7.97 8.24
N ALA A 155 8.48 7.70 7.52
CA ALA A 155 8.48 6.73 6.41
C ALA A 155 9.42 7.19 5.29
N LYS A 156 9.36 8.47 4.90
CA LYS A 156 10.25 9.07 3.90
C LYS A 156 11.71 9.05 4.33
N ARG A 157 11.99 9.30 5.60
CA ARG A 157 13.37 9.27 6.11
C ARG A 157 13.94 7.85 6.09
N ALA A 158 13.13 6.88 6.49
CA ALA A 158 13.51 5.47 6.54
C ALA A 158 13.79 4.85 5.16
N THR A 159 13.36 5.46 4.05
CA THR A 159 13.77 4.99 2.71
C THR A 159 15.26 5.20 2.44
N LYS A 160 15.90 6.14 3.14
CA LYS A 160 17.30 6.53 2.93
C LYS A 160 18.22 6.04 4.05
N GLU A 161 17.75 6.18 5.28
CA GLU A 161 18.53 5.87 6.47
C GLU A 161 18.51 4.39 6.80
N GLN A 162 19.61 3.89 7.36
CA GLN A 162 19.68 2.49 7.78
C GLN A 162 18.74 2.25 8.96
N THR A 163 17.72 1.43 8.74
CA THR A 163 16.76 1.00 9.76
C THR A 163 16.65 -0.53 9.77
N TYR A 164 15.74 -1.09 10.56
CA TYR A 164 15.46 -2.53 10.52
C TYR A 164 14.91 -2.93 9.15
N PHE A 165 15.51 -3.94 8.54
CA PHE A 165 15.04 -4.47 7.26
C PHE A 165 14.02 -5.58 7.50
N TRP A 166 12.78 -5.35 7.08
CA TRP A 166 11.71 -6.33 7.12
C TRP A 166 11.53 -6.96 5.74
N ASN A 167 12.14 -8.12 5.55
CA ASN A 167 12.15 -8.84 4.28
C ASN A 167 10.82 -9.59 4.02
N ILE A 168 9.74 -8.83 3.81
CA ILE A 168 8.44 -9.37 3.41
C ILE A 168 8.01 -8.76 2.08
N THR A 169 7.45 -9.61 1.23
CA THR A 169 6.86 -9.22 -0.05
C THR A 169 5.62 -10.05 -0.34
N THR A 170 4.83 -9.63 -1.32
CA THR A 170 3.69 -10.39 -1.81
C THR A 170 4.06 -11.18 -3.06
N HIS A 171 3.29 -12.23 -3.34
CA HIS A 171 3.39 -12.95 -4.62
C HIS A 171 3.18 -12.01 -5.81
N LEU A 172 2.31 -11.00 -5.69
CA LEU A 172 2.01 -10.07 -6.78
C LEU A 172 3.21 -9.17 -7.10
N ASP A 173 3.86 -8.59 -6.09
CA ASP A 173 5.08 -7.79 -6.29
C ASP A 173 6.23 -8.66 -6.79
N THR A 174 6.37 -9.88 -6.25
CA THR A 174 7.39 -10.83 -6.69
C THR A 174 7.20 -11.21 -8.16
N LYS A 175 5.96 -11.51 -8.57
CA LYS A 175 5.62 -11.82 -9.95
C LYS A 175 5.89 -10.64 -10.88
N LEU A 176 5.52 -9.43 -10.45
CA LEU A 176 5.79 -8.21 -11.20
C LEU A 176 7.29 -7.98 -11.39
N LEU A 177 8.08 -8.17 -10.33
CA LEU A 177 9.54 -8.09 -10.39
C LEU A 177 10.13 -9.09 -11.39
N ILE A 178 9.74 -10.37 -11.28
CA ILE A 178 10.22 -11.42 -12.19
C ILE A 178 9.88 -11.08 -13.63
N ASN A 179 8.63 -10.70 -13.92
CA ASN A 179 8.22 -10.33 -15.28
C ASN A 179 9.00 -9.14 -15.81
N THR A 180 9.20 -8.10 -14.98
CA THR A 180 9.96 -6.91 -15.36
C THR A 180 11.41 -7.27 -15.69
N ASN A 181 12.03 -8.15 -14.90
CA ASN A 181 13.39 -8.62 -15.15
C ASN A 181 13.47 -9.45 -16.44
N LEU A 182 12.51 -10.36 -16.67
CA LEU A 182 12.45 -11.14 -17.91
C LEU A 182 12.30 -10.24 -19.13
N ASP A 183 11.42 -9.24 -19.07
CA ASP A 183 11.23 -8.28 -20.16
C ASP A 183 12.51 -7.48 -20.44
N GLN A 184 13.21 -7.05 -19.38
CA GLN A 184 14.49 -6.33 -19.50
C GLN A 184 15.60 -7.21 -20.08
N THR A 185 15.76 -8.44 -19.60
CA THR A 185 16.76 -9.39 -20.12
C THR A 185 16.47 -9.69 -21.59
N CYS A 186 15.23 -10.00 -21.94
CA CYS A 186 14.82 -10.23 -23.32
C CYS A 186 15.11 -9.02 -24.21
N LEU A 187 14.84 -7.80 -23.72
CA LEU A 187 15.14 -6.57 -24.45
C LEU A 187 16.65 -6.35 -24.62
N GLN A 188 17.46 -6.65 -23.60
CA GLN A 188 18.91 -6.55 -23.68
C GLN A 188 19.49 -7.54 -24.70
N GLU A 189 19.02 -8.78 -24.70
CA GLU A 189 19.40 -9.80 -25.70
C GLU A 189 18.97 -9.39 -27.11
N TRP A 190 17.72 -8.93 -27.29
CA TRP A 190 17.24 -8.40 -28.57
C TRP A 190 18.13 -7.28 -29.14
N ARG A 191 18.61 -6.40 -28.25
CA ARG A 191 19.50 -5.29 -28.60
C ARG A 191 20.94 -5.72 -28.84
N SER A 192 21.42 -6.78 -28.19
CA SER A 192 22.80 -7.24 -28.30
C SER A 192 23.08 -7.98 -29.62
N VAL A 193 22.05 -8.56 -30.25
CA VAL A 193 22.19 -9.20 -31.58
C VAL A 193 22.63 -8.18 -32.63
N ARG A 194 23.79 -8.40 -33.23
CA ARG A 194 24.33 -7.58 -34.34
C ARG A 194 23.64 -7.96 -35.65
N ASN A 195 23.46 -7.00 -36.55
CA ASN A 195 22.85 -7.19 -37.88
C ASN A 195 21.42 -7.78 -37.86
N ASN A 196 20.62 -7.43 -36.84
CA ASN A 196 19.22 -7.83 -36.74
C ASN A 196 18.33 -6.89 -37.59
N LYS A 197 18.01 -7.29 -38.83
CA LYS A 197 17.14 -6.53 -39.75
C LYS A 197 15.74 -6.29 -39.17
N LEU A 198 15.22 -7.19 -38.34
CA LEU A 198 13.91 -7.02 -37.70
C LEU A 198 13.90 -5.85 -36.72
N ARG A 199 15.06 -5.43 -36.20
CA ARG A 199 15.15 -4.27 -35.30
C ARG A 199 14.90 -2.93 -36.01
N GLU A 200 15.11 -2.86 -37.32
CA GLU A 200 14.73 -1.69 -38.13
C GLU A 200 13.22 -1.48 -38.14
N ILE A 201 12.47 -2.57 -38.01
CA ILE A 201 11.01 -2.57 -37.95
C ILE A 201 10.55 -2.45 -36.50
N LYS A 202 11.15 -3.18 -35.56
CA LYS A 202 10.74 -3.24 -34.15
C LYS A 202 11.92 -3.17 -33.18
N SER A 203 12.07 -2.02 -32.52
CA SER A 203 13.16 -1.80 -31.55
C SER A 203 12.89 -2.32 -30.13
N SER A 204 11.70 -2.87 -29.89
CA SER A 204 11.19 -3.30 -28.58
C SER A 204 10.69 -4.76 -28.59
N THR A 205 10.84 -5.45 -27.47
CA THR A 205 10.26 -6.79 -27.24
C THR A 205 8.79 -6.74 -26.85
N LEU A 206 8.27 -5.56 -26.48
CA LEU A 206 6.86 -5.37 -26.11
C LEU A 206 5.92 -5.58 -27.31
N PRO A 207 4.65 -5.98 -27.09
CA PRO A 207 3.64 -6.02 -28.14
C PRO A 207 3.47 -4.64 -28.80
N TRP A 208 3.13 -4.63 -30.08
CA TRP A 208 2.72 -3.40 -30.74
C TRP A 208 1.45 -2.86 -30.09
N LEU A 209 1.35 -1.53 -29.94
CA LEU A 209 0.09 -0.91 -29.55
C LEU A 209 -0.99 -1.33 -30.55
N PRO A 210 -2.19 -1.72 -30.08
CA PRO A 210 -3.25 -2.14 -30.99
C PRO A 210 -3.63 -0.96 -31.89
N ASP A 211 -3.36 -1.11 -33.18
CA ASP A 211 -3.82 -0.15 -34.17
C ASP A 211 -5.32 -0.40 -34.43
N THR A 212 -6.16 0.46 -33.87
CA THR A 212 -7.63 0.36 -33.96
C THR A 212 -8.14 0.54 -35.38
N SER A 213 -7.31 1.04 -36.31
CA SER A 213 -7.65 1.13 -37.74
C SER A 213 -7.51 -0.20 -38.49
N LEU A 214 -6.75 -1.17 -37.93
CA LEU A 214 -6.51 -2.46 -38.55
C LEU A 214 -7.48 -3.54 -38.04
N PRO A 215 -8.04 -4.38 -38.91
CA PRO A 215 -8.76 -5.58 -38.49
C PRO A 215 -7.87 -6.48 -37.62
N ARG A 216 -8.46 -7.10 -36.59
CA ARG A 216 -7.77 -7.96 -35.61
C ARG A 216 -6.86 -9.02 -36.26
N ARG A 217 -7.26 -9.57 -37.41
CA ARG A 217 -6.44 -10.54 -38.16
C ARG A 217 -5.07 -9.98 -38.58
N HIS A 218 -5.00 -8.73 -39.01
CA HIS A 218 -3.75 -8.10 -39.46
C HIS A 218 -2.89 -7.66 -38.26
N GLN A 219 -3.52 -7.20 -37.17
CA GLN A 219 -2.81 -6.93 -35.92
C GLN A 219 -2.09 -8.17 -35.38
N ILE A 220 -2.71 -9.36 -35.51
CA ILE A 220 -2.10 -10.63 -35.08
C ILE A 220 -0.88 -10.98 -35.95
N VAL A 221 -0.96 -10.78 -37.28
CA VAL A 221 0.17 -11.04 -38.18
C VAL A 221 1.35 -10.13 -37.85
N LEU A 222 1.11 -8.84 -37.65
CA LEU A 222 2.17 -7.87 -37.29
C LEU A 222 2.80 -8.14 -35.92
N ASN A 223 2.03 -8.63 -34.95
CA ASN A 223 2.54 -9.01 -33.63
C ASN A 223 3.29 -10.35 -33.59
N ARG A 224 3.29 -11.11 -34.69
CA ARG A 224 3.98 -12.41 -34.82
C ARG A 224 5.29 -12.32 -35.62
N LEU A 225 5.59 -11.18 -36.23
CA LEU A 225 6.89 -10.85 -36.83
C LEU A 225 7.89 -10.50 -35.73
#